data_AF-A0A174DDE0-F1
#
_entry.id   AF-A0A174DDE0-F1
#
_cell.length_a   1.000
_cell.length_b   1.000
_cell.length_c   1.000
_cell.angle_alpha   90.00
_cell.angle_beta   90.00
_cell.angle_gamma   90.00
#
_symmetry.space_group_name_H-M   'P 1'
#
loop_
_entity.id
_entity.type
_entity.pdbx_description
1 polymer ?
#
loop_
_entity_poly.entity_id
_entity_poly.type
_entity_poly.pdbx_seq_one_letter_code
_entity_poly.pdbx_strand_id
1 'polypeptide(L)'
;MNGDEDDMIKMLHNFFTVSLNVSFATHPNYRECEDPTCSPVINKGITIKYDANMHYATTALSSAVFQDLCKQAGIPFQKETSHSDFRTGRTISAFLQTQTEMRWVKVGIPCWAMHSSRESCGTKDFYNLIRFLVAFWKHPTKNTVNYPYHKQDISSLILKEMNFKLTNLAAINEKYGRTMEQLKDTTWEVCTNSCGCSGDCGSNWMRS
;
A
#
# COMPACT_ATOMS: atom_id res chain seq x y z
N MET A 1 21.19 7.31 21.88
CA MET A 1 21.81 7.09 20.57
C MET A 1 22.64 8.29 20.23
N ASN A 2 23.93 8.08 19.98
CA ASN A 2 24.90 9.13 19.66
C ASN A 2 24.96 9.41 18.15
N GLY A 3 24.21 8.64 17.34
CA GLY A 3 24.22 8.76 15.88
C GLY A 3 25.40 8.03 15.24
N ASP A 4 25.96 7.03 15.93
CA ASP A 4 26.97 6.14 15.38
C ASP A 4 26.36 5.10 14.42
N GLU A 5 27.23 4.38 13.72
CA GLU A 5 26.85 3.39 12.71
C GLU A 5 26.06 2.21 13.31
N ASP A 6 26.45 1.76 14.51
CA ASP A 6 25.74 0.72 15.25
C ASP A 6 24.32 1.14 15.60
N ASP A 7 24.11 2.37 16.06
CA ASP A 7 22.81 2.97 16.31
C ASP A 7 21.93 3.02 15.04
N MET A 8 22.52 3.36 13.89
CA MET A 8 21.84 3.35 12.59
C MET A 8 21.44 1.93 12.15
N ILE A 9 22.31 0.94 12.29
CA ILE A 9 22.03 -0.47 11.96
C ILE A 9 20.91 -1.02 12.86
N LYS A 10 20.97 -0.76 14.18
CA LYS A 10 19.90 -1.11 15.13
C LYS A 10 18.56 -0.47 14.75
N MET A 11 18.57 0.78 14.26
CA MET A 11 17.38 1.46 13.80
C MET A 11 16.81 0.81 12.51
N LEU A 12 17.66 0.48 11.54
CA LEU A 12 17.28 -0.15 10.28
C LEU A 12 16.57 -1.51 10.49
N HIS A 13 17.10 -2.38 11.36
CA HIS A 13 16.44 -3.66 11.68
C HIS A 13 15.08 -3.49 12.36
N ASN A 14 14.88 -2.41 13.13
CA ASN A 14 13.61 -2.12 13.78
C ASN A 14 12.54 -1.56 12.82
N PHE A 15 12.92 -1.07 11.64
CA PHE A 15 11.94 -0.64 10.64
C PHE A 15 11.17 -1.80 9.99
N PHE A 16 9.94 -1.46 9.59
CA PHE A 16 9.07 -2.28 8.77
C PHE A 16 8.42 -1.38 7.71
N THR A 17 8.58 -1.73 6.44
CA THR A 17 8.26 -0.85 5.32
C THR A 17 7.18 -1.46 4.43
N VAL A 18 6.06 -0.76 4.30
CA VAL A 18 4.98 -1.13 3.38
C VAL A 18 5.21 -0.44 2.04
N SER A 19 5.47 -1.21 0.99
CA SER A 19 5.65 -0.68 -0.36
C SER A 19 4.36 -0.85 -1.18
N LEU A 20 3.67 0.26 -1.40
CA LEU A 20 2.44 0.31 -2.19
C LEU A 20 2.71 0.25 -3.70
N ASN A 21 1.85 -0.43 -4.46
CA ASN A 21 1.67 -0.31 -5.91
C ASN A 21 0.24 -0.79 -6.25
N VAL A 22 -0.20 -0.63 -7.49
CA VAL A 22 -1.36 -1.38 -8.01
C VAL A 22 -1.06 -2.88 -8.16
N SER A 23 -2.12 -3.69 -8.16
CA SER A 23 -2.10 -5.17 -8.25
C SER A 23 -2.92 -5.63 -9.45
N PHE A 24 -2.52 -6.71 -10.13
CA PHE A 24 -3.27 -7.22 -11.27
C PHE A 24 -4.53 -7.91 -10.77
N ALA A 25 -5.71 -7.34 -11.06
CA ALA A 25 -6.97 -7.99 -10.76
C ALA A 25 -7.30 -9.06 -11.80
N THR A 26 -7.89 -10.18 -11.34
CA THR A 26 -8.58 -11.18 -12.17
C THR A 26 -9.36 -10.52 -13.30
N HIS A 27 -9.00 -10.81 -14.55
CA HIS A 27 -9.66 -10.24 -15.73
C HIS A 27 -10.66 -11.24 -16.32
N PRO A 28 -11.94 -10.84 -16.54
CA PRO A 28 -12.96 -11.79 -17.00
C PRO A 28 -12.67 -12.41 -18.37
N ASN A 29 -11.98 -11.68 -19.25
CA ASN A 29 -11.68 -12.13 -20.62
C ASN A 29 -10.28 -12.74 -20.80
N TYR A 30 -9.42 -12.71 -19.77
CA TYR A 30 -8.01 -13.15 -19.85
C TYR A 30 -7.66 -13.99 -18.61
N ARG A 31 -8.39 -15.09 -18.45
CA ARG A 31 -8.28 -16.00 -17.30
C ARG A 31 -7.04 -16.88 -17.38
N GLU A 32 -6.57 -17.14 -18.59
CA GLU A 32 -5.34 -17.87 -18.92
C GLU A 32 -4.05 -17.14 -18.49
N CYS A 33 -4.13 -15.84 -18.17
CA CYS A 33 -2.98 -15.06 -17.67
C CYS A 33 -2.92 -14.98 -16.14
N GLU A 34 -3.93 -15.49 -15.42
CA GLU A 34 -4.04 -15.38 -13.96
C GLU A 34 -3.53 -16.64 -13.26
N ASP A 35 -3.00 -16.52 -12.03
CA ASP A 35 -2.66 -17.71 -11.24
C ASP A 35 -3.95 -18.41 -10.77
N PRO A 36 -4.09 -19.74 -10.94
CA PRO A 36 -5.32 -20.46 -10.62
C PRO A 36 -5.67 -20.48 -9.12
N THR A 37 -4.77 -20.08 -8.22
CA THR A 37 -4.94 -20.15 -6.76
C THR A 37 -4.86 -18.80 -6.06
N CYS A 38 -4.07 -17.86 -6.60
CA CYS A 38 -3.66 -16.62 -5.96
C CYS A 38 -3.84 -15.43 -6.92
N SER A 39 -5.06 -15.29 -7.47
CA SER A 39 -5.46 -14.13 -8.27
C SER A 39 -6.47 -13.27 -7.51
N PRO A 40 -6.21 -11.97 -7.31
CA PRO A 40 -7.06 -11.11 -6.49
C PRO A 40 -8.24 -10.56 -7.30
N VAL A 41 -9.40 -10.47 -6.66
CA VAL A 41 -10.64 -9.96 -7.26
C VAL A 41 -10.91 -8.54 -6.78
N ILE A 42 -11.45 -7.70 -7.67
CA ILE A 42 -11.87 -6.32 -7.35
C ILE A 42 -12.93 -6.32 -6.23
N ASN A 43 -12.81 -5.36 -5.31
CA ASN A 43 -13.67 -5.13 -4.14
C ASN A 43 -13.65 -6.27 -3.10
N LYS A 44 -12.60 -7.11 -3.08
CA LYS A 44 -12.42 -8.21 -2.11
C LYS A 44 -11.30 -7.98 -1.11
N GLY A 45 -10.63 -6.82 -1.12
CA GLY A 45 -9.65 -6.43 -0.12
C GLY A 45 -8.25 -6.19 -0.69
N ILE A 46 -7.38 -5.67 0.19
CA ILE A 46 -6.02 -5.25 -0.18
C ILE A 46 -5.17 -6.47 -0.53
N THR A 47 -4.44 -6.41 -1.63
CA THR A 47 -3.62 -7.50 -2.13
C THR A 47 -2.21 -7.48 -1.53
N ILE A 48 -1.73 -8.64 -1.09
CA ILE A 48 -0.31 -8.89 -0.75
C ILE A 48 0.35 -9.56 -1.97
N LYS A 49 1.42 -8.97 -2.49
CA LYS A 49 2.09 -9.46 -3.69
C LYS A 49 3.27 -10.37 -3.33
N TYR A 50 3.28 -11.57 -3.89
CA TYR A 50 4.34 -12.57 -3.75
C TYR A 50 4.96 -12.85 -5.13
N ASP A 51 6.26 -13.13 -5.15
CA ASP A 51 6.99 -13.54 -6.35
C ASP A 51 8.21 -14.36 -5.91
N ALA A 52 8.35 -15.57 -6.46
CA ALA A 52 9.42 -16.50 -6.06
C ALA A 52 10.82 -16.03 -6.47
N ASN A 53 10.91 -15.16 -7.49
CA ASN A 53 12.15 -14.59 -8.03
C ASN A 53 12.51 -13.24 -7.36
N MET A 54 11.84 -12.88 -6.25
CA MET A 54 12.03 -11.64 -5.51
C MET A 54 11.88 -10.35 -6.34
N HIS A 55 11.04 -10.36 -7.39
CA HIS A 55 10.60 -9.12 -8.04
C HIS A 55 9.80 -8.19 -7.09
N TYR A 56 9.27 -8.78 -6.00
CA TYR A 56 8.71 -8.14 -4.82
C TYR A 56 9.51 -8.55 -3.59
N ALA A 57 9.73 -7.61 -2.67
CA ALA A 57 10.50 -7.83 -1.44
C ALA A 57 9.71 -8.52 -0.31
N THR A 58 8.52 -9.03 -0.61
CA THR A 58 7.63 -9.70 0.35
C THR A 58 8.21 -11.03 0.78
N THR A 59 8.27 -11.27 2.08
CA THR A 59 8.69 -12.53 2.69
C THR A 59 7.52 -13.15 3.47
N ALA A 60 7.64 -14.42 3.84
CA ALA A 60 6.65 -15.08 4.71
C ALA A 60 6.41 -14.27 6.00
N LEU A 61 7.50 -13.88 6.69
CA LEU A 61 7.44 -13.08 7.93
C LEU A 61 6.80 -11.71 7.72
N SER A 62 7.23 -10.94 6.71
CA SER A 62 6.69 -9.60 6.50
C SER A 62 5.22 -9.63 6.06
N SER A 63 4.83 -10.64 5.28
CA SER A 63 3.42 -10.85 4.96
C SER A 63 2.59 -11.29 6.18
N ALA A 64 3.16 -12.04 7.13
CA ALA A 64 2.45 -12.45 8.34
C ALA A 64 2.15 -11.24 9.25
N VAL A 65 3.12 -10.34 9.43
CA VAL A 65 2.94 -9.07 10.16
C VAL A 65 1.83 -8.23 9.53
N PHE A 66 1.83 -8.07 8.20
CA PHE A 66 0.77 -7.35 7.49
C PHE A 66 -0.61 -8.00 7.68
N GLN A 67 -0.70 -9.33 7.54
CA GLN A 67 -1.95 -10.07 7.72
C GLN A 67 -2.51 -9.95 9.14
N ASP A 68 -1.65 -9.93 10.16
CA ASP A 68 -2.06 -9.75 11.54
C ASP A 68 -2.66 -8.36 11.78
N LEU A 69 -2.00 -7.31 11.30
CA LEU A 69 -2.53 -5.93 11.33
C LEU A 69 -3.89 -5.82 10.62
N CYS A 70 -4.05 -6.43 9.44
CA CYS A 70 -5.33 -6.46 8.74
C CYS A 70 -6.42 -7.20 9.53
N LYS A 71 -6.10 -8.32 10.19
CA LYS A 71 -7.04 -9.05 11.05
C LYS A 71 -7.46 -8.21 12.25
N GLN A 72 -6.51 -7.61 12.97
CA GLN A 72 -6.78 -6.72 14.11
C GLN A 72 -7.67 -5.53 13.72
N ALA A 73 -7.47 -4.95 12.52
CA ALA A 73 -8.24 -3.82 12.03
C ALA A 73 -9.58 -4.20 11.34
N GLY A 74 -9.89 -5.49 11.18
CA GLY A 74 -11.08 -5.94 10.43
C GLY A 74 -11.04 -5.47 8.97
N ILE A 75 -9.89 -5.64 8.31
CA ILE A 75 -9.66 -5.25 6.91
C ILE A 75 -9.45 -6.52 6.07
N PRO A 76 -10.26 -6.75 5.02
CA PRO A 76 -10.07 -7.89 4.14
C PRO A 76 -8.79 -7.72 3.31
N PHE A 77 -8.10 -8.84 3.08
CA PHE A 77 -6.90 -8.89 2.26
C PHE A 77 -6.91 -10.14 1.37
N GLN A 78 -6.12 -10.08 0.30
CA GLN A 78 -5.98 -11.12 -0.73
C GLN A 78 -4.49 -11.42 -0.96
N LYS A 79 -4.20 -12.50 -1.69
CA LYS A 79 -2.84 -12.83 -2.14
C LYS A 79 -2.80 -12.77 -3.65
N GLU A 80 -1.73 -12.22 -4.20
CA GLU A 80 -1.41 -12.21 -5.62
C GLU A 80 -0.05 -12.89 -5.83
N THR A 81 0.00 -13.81 -6.78
CA THR A 81 1.23 -14.23 -7.45
C THR A 81 1.01 -14.14 -8.96
N SER A 82 2.08 -13.99 -9.72
CA SER A 82 2.00 -14.16 -11.18
C SER A 82 2.03 -15.64 -11.53
N HIS A 83 1.26 -16.02 -12.55
CA HIS A 83 1.28 -17.37 -13.13
C HIS A 83 2.70 -17.69 -13.62
N SER A 84 3.25 -18.86 -13.23
CA SER A 84 4.68 -19.19 -13.35
C SER A 84 5.28 -19.06 -14.76
N ASP A 85 4.48 -19.32 -15.80
CA ASP A 85 4.92 -19.21 -17.20
C ASP A 85 5.04 -17.76 -17.70
N PHE A 86 4.54 -16.78 -16.95
CA PHE A 86 4.57 -15.36 -17.31
C PHE A 86 5.56 -14.58 -16.45
N ARG A 87 6.15 -13.53 -17.03
CA ARG A 87 7.14 -12.70 -16.35
C ARG A 87 6.50 -11.61 -15.50
N THR A 88 6.73 -11.66 -14.19
CA THR A 88 6.35 -10.62 -13.23
C THR A 88 7.07 -9.29 -13.46
N GLY A 89 6.36 -8.17 -13.33
CA GLY A 89 6.96 -6.82 -13.30
C GLY A 89 7.69 -6.51 -12.00
N ARG A 90 8.85 -5.85 -12.08
CA ARG A 90 9.66 -5.44 -10.91
C ARG A 90 9.18 -4.16 -10.27
N THR A 91 9.46 -4.00 -8.97
CA THR A 91 9.15 -2.77 -8.22
C THR A 91 10.33 -2.28 -7.38
N ILE A 92 10.29 -1.00 -7.00
CA ILE A 92 11.36 -0.34 -6.23
C ILE A 92 11.72 -1.06 -4.92
N SER A 93 10.80 -1.80 -4.28
CA SER A 93 11.10 -2.54 -3.06
C SER A 93 12.17 -3.61 -3.26
N ALA A 94 12.17 -4.29 -4.42
CA ALA A 94 13.19 -5.31 -4.71
C ALA A 94 14.57 -4.70 -5.00
N PHE A 95 14.63 -3.44 -5.43
CA PHE A 95 15.87 -2.70 -5.54
C PHE A 95 16.34 -2.21 -4.17
N LEU A 96 15.46 -1.58 -3.38
CA LEU A 96 15.82 -1.05 -2.06
C LEU A 96 16.18 -2.14 -1.05
N GLN A 97 15.66 -3.36 -1.20
CA GLN A 97 16.06 -4.52 -0.39
C GLN A 97 17.51 -4.95 -0.62
N THR A 98 18.13 -4.67 -1.77
CA THR A 98 19.58 -4.93 -1.97
C THR A 98 20.46 -3.84 -1.38
N GLN A 99 19.88 -2.69 -1.02
CA GLN A 99 20.58 -1.52 -0.47
C GLN A 99 20.33 -1.34 1.03
N THR A 100 19.30 -1.99 1.60
CA THR A 100 18.84 -1.76 2.98
C THR A 100 18.30 -3.05 3.60
N GLU A 101 18.71 -3.36 4.83
CA GLU A 101 18.26 -4.54 5.59
C GLU A 101 16.88 -4.36 6.25
N MET A 102 16.07 -3.44 5.74
CA MET A 102 14.71 -3.21 6.21
C MET A 102 13.78 -4.38 5.83
N ARG A 103 12.76 -4.63 6.65
CA ARG A 103 11.73 -5.61 6.34
C ARG A 103 10.67 -4.99 5.44
N TRP A 104 10.52 -5.51 4.23
CA TRP A 104 9.57 -4.99 3.25
C TRP A 104 8.35 -5.90 3.07
N VAL A 105 7.17 -5.31 2.85
CA VAL A 105 5.99 -6.02 2.33
C VAL A 105 5.44 -5.27 1.11
N LYS A 106 5.23 -5.98 0.00
CA LYS A 106 4.61 -5.42 -1.21
C LYS A 106 3.10 -5.59 -1.15
N VAL A 107 2.40 -4.47 -1.23
CA VAL A 107 0.96 -4.37 -1.00
C VAL A 107 0.33 -3.56 -2.13
N GLY A 108 -0.92 -3.84 -2.48
CA GLY A 108 -1.62 -3.09 -3.50
C GLY A 108 -3.14 -3.23 -3.53
N ILE A 109 -3.75 -2.48 -4.45
CA ILE A 109 -5.18 -2.58 -4.76
C ILE A 109 -5.37 -3.29 -6.11
N PRO A 110 -6.31 -4.24 -6.24
CA PRO A 110 -6.65 -4.85 -7.52
C PRO A 110 -7.11 -3.80 -8.54
N CYS A 111 -6.47 -3.74 -9.69
CA CYS A 111 -6.89 -2.93 -10.84
C CYS A 111 -6.89 -3.74 -12.16
N TRP A 112 -7.66 -3.24 -13.12
CA TRP A 112 -7.64 -3.64 -14.52
C TRP A 112 -6.92 -2.59 -15.38
N ALA A 113 -6.44 -3.06 -16.53
CA ALA A 113 -5.79 -2.24 -17.56
C ALA A 113 -4.56 -1.46 -17.06
N MET A 114 -3.76 -2.03 -16.16
CA MET A 114 -2.52 -1.40 -15.66
C MET A 114 -1.62 -0.91 -16.81
N HIS A 115 -1.12 0.33 -16.71
CA HIS A 115 -0.41 1.09 -17.76
C HIS A 115 -1.27 1.59 -18.94
N SER A 116 -2.60 1.47 -18.88
CA SER A 116 -3.52 2.18 -19.78
C SER A 116 -3.54 3.69 -19.49
N SER A 117 -4.04 4.48 -20.45
CA SER A 117 -4.41 5.88 -20.20
C SER A 117 -5.61 6.04 -19.25
N ARG A 118 -6.38 4.97 -19.07
CA ARG A 118 -7.47 4.83 -18.09
C ARG A 118 -7.39 3.45 -17.44
N GLU A 119 -7.05 3.42 -16.15
CA GLU A 119 -7.09 2.25 -15.29
C GLU A 119 -8.44 2.19 -14.54
N SER A 120 -8.80 1.03 -14.00
CA SER A 120 -10.02 0.84 -13.21
C SER A 120 -9.75 -0.02 -11.98
N CYS A 121 -10.23 0.36 -10.79
CA CYS A 121 -9.94 -0.37 -9.55
C CYS A 121 -11.14 -0.43 -8.59
N GLY A 122 -11.00 -1.23 -7.52
CA GLY A 122 -12.03 -1.41 -6.50
C GLY A 122 -12.15 -0.24 -5.54
N THR A 123 -13.35 0.33 -5.46
CA THR A 123 -13.67 1.45 -4.58
C THR A 123 -13.62 1.06 -3.11
N LYS A 124 -13.99 -0.20 -2.80
CA LYS A 124 -13.82 -0.82 -1.49
C LYS A 124 -12.37 -1.13 -1.18
N ASP A 125 -11.57 -1.49 -2.19
CA ASP A 125 -10.15 -1.80 -1.99
C ASP A 125 -9.35 -0.54 -1.65
N PHE A 126 -9.66 0.59 -2.29
CA PHE A 126 -9.07 1.90 -1.97
C PHE A 126 -9.46 2.39 -0.57
N TYR A 127 -10.74 2.30 -0.20
CA TYR A 127 -11.20 2.60 1.17
C TYR A 127 -10.50 1.70 2.22
N ASN A 128 -10.36 0.40 1.94
CA ASN A 128 -9.65 -0.53 2.80
C ASN A 128 -8.15 -0.18 2.91
N LEU A 129 -7.49 0.20 1.82
CA LEU A 129 -6.09 0.66 1.84
C LEU A 129 -5.91 1.87 2.76
N ILE A 130 -6.79 2.87 2.69
CA ILE A 130 -6.73 4.04 3.59
C ILE A 130 -6.92 3.61 5.05
N ARG A 131 -7.90 2.75 5.35
CA ARG A 131 -8.07 2.18 6.70
C ARG A 131 -6.82 1.44 7.18
N PHE A 132 -6.15 0.69 6.30
CA PHE A 132 -4.93 -0.02 6.63
C PHE A 132 -3.79 0.94 6.96
N LEU A 133 -3.57 1.98 6.14
CA LEU A 133 -2.49 2.95 6.38
C LEU A 133 -2.69 3.69 7.72
N VAL A 134 -3.94 4.05 8.06
CA VAL A 134 -4.27 4.63 9.37
C VAL A 134 -4.04 3.63 10.51
N ALA A 135 -4.39 2.35 10.33
CA ALA A 135 -4.16 1.31 11.34
C ALA A 135 -2.68 0.99 11.54
N PHE A 136 -1.92 0.84 10.45
CA PHE A 136 -0.48 0.63 10.43
C PHE A 136 0.26 1.74 11.18
N TRP A 137 -0.08 3.00 10.90
CA TRP A 137 0.58 4.14 11.53
C TRP A 137 0.19 4.34 13.00
N LYS A 138 -1.01 3.90 13.40
CA LYS A 138 -1.46 3.90 14.81
C LYS A 138 -0.99 2.70 15.62
N HIS A 139 -0.49 1.64 14.97
CA HIS A 139 -0.15 0.40 15.67
C HIS A 139 1.07 0.61 16.58
N PRO A 140 0.96 0.39 17.90
CA PRO A 140 2.06 0.62 18.82
C PRO A 140 3.21 -0.35 18.55
N THR A 141 4.37 0.19 18.18
CA THR A 141 5.60 -0.58 18.07
C THR A 141 6.07 -0.98 19.47
N LYS A 142 5.98 -2.27 19.82
CA LYS A 142 6.38 -2.77 21.16
C LYS A 142 7.86 -2.54 21.51
N ASN A 143 8.68 -2.12 20.54
CA ASN A 143 10.07 -1.69 20.72
C ASN A 143 10.20 -0.17 20.73
N THR A 144 9.46 0.53 21.60
CA THR A 144 9.84 1.90 22.00
C THR A 144 11.07 1.84 22.91
N VAL A 145 12.24 1.57 22.32
CA VAL A 145 13.51 1.96 22.94
C VAL A 145 13.43 3.46 23.18
N ASN A 146 13.93 3.94 24.32
CA ASN A 146 13.77 5.34 24.72
C ASN A 146 14.76 6.23 23.93
N TYR A 147 14.44 6.52 22.66
CA TYR A 147 15.27 7.35 21.77
C TYR A 147 15.21 8.82 22.23
N PRO A 148 16.35 9.50 22.47
CA PRO A 148 16.35 10.86 23.02
C PRO A 148 15.77 11.94 22.09
N TYR A 149 15.62 11.65 20.79
CA TYR A 149 14.95 12.52 19.82
C TYR A 149 13.43 12.26 19.72
N HIS A 150 12.89 11.23 20.38
CA HIS A 150 11.45 10.92 20.40
C HIS A 150 10.63 11.86 21.31
N LYS A 151 11.21 13.00 21.74
CA LYS A 151 10.51 14.09 22.45
C LYS A 151 9.49 14.83 21.58
N GLN A 152 9.62 14.72 20.26
CA GLN A 152 8.49 14.94 19.37
C GLN A 152 7.91 13.56 19.06
N ASP A 153 6.63 13.39 19.35
CA ASP A 153 5.89 12.20 18.95
C ASP A 153 5.79 12.20 17.41
N ILE A 154 6.74 11.53 16.75
CA ILE A 154 6.81 11.40 15.29
C ILE A 154 5.55 10.71 14.78
N SER A 155 4.93 9.82 15.59
CA SER A 155 3.62 9.28 15.28
C SER A 155 2.58 10.40 15.27
N SER A 156 2.55 11.31 16.24
CA SER A 156 1.67 12.51 16.20
C SER A 156 2.01 13.49 15.07
N LEU A 157 3.26 13.60 14.64
CA LEU A 157 3.70 14.55 13.59
C LEU A 157 3.43 14.02 12.20
N ILE A 158 3.72 12.74 11.95
CA ILE A 158 3.39 12.06 10.68
C ILE A 158 1.91 11.69 10.66
N LEU A 159 1.23 11.46 11.80
CA LEU A 159 -0.22 11.61 11.84
C LEU A 159 -0.58 13.05 11.47
N LYS A 160 -0.04 14.10 12.09
CA LYS A 160 -0.38 15.49 11.73
C LYS A 160 -0.04 15.86 10.27
N GLU A 161 0.80 15.11 9.56
CA GLU A 161 1.22 15.28 8.14
C GLU A 161 0.45 14.38 7.14
N MET A 162 0.40 13.06 7.38
CA MET A 162 -0.48 12.13 6.64
C MET A 162 -1.92 12.53 6.84
N ASN A 163 -2.27 12.87 8.06
CA ASN A 163 -3.52 13.49 8.43
C ASN A 163 -3.46 15.02 8.23
N PHE A 164 -2.39 15.70 7.79
CA PHE A 164 -2.61 17.01 7.09
C PHE A 164 -3.34 16.73 5.77
N LYS A 165 -2.89 15.65 5.11
CA LYS A 165 -3.38 15.15 3.83
C LYS A 165 -4.64 14.26 3.94
N LEU A 166 -5.06 13.87 5.16
CA LEU A 166 -6.19 12.95 5.46
C LEU A 166 -7.09 13.38 6.67
N THR A 167 -6.73 14.35 7.53
CA THR A 167 -7.58 14.85 8.68
C THR A 167 -8.83 15.46 8.13
N ASN A 168 -8.66 16.16 7.01
CA ASN A 168 -9.74 16.59 6.18
C ASN A 168 -10.32 15.40 5.42
N LEU A 169 -10.66 14.33 6.15
CA LEU A 169 -11.92 13.62 5.99
C LEU A 169 -13.03 14.67 5.78
N ALA A 170 -13.08 15.74 6.58
CA ALA A 170 -14.02 16.83 6.34
C ALA A 170 -13.87 17.47 4.94
N ALA A 171 -12.65 17.83 4.46
CA ALA A 171 -12.50 18.39 3.11
C ALA A 171 -12.37 17.38 1.94
N ILE A 172 -12.20 16.09 2.19
CA ILE A 172 -12.50 15.01 1.23
C ILE A 172 -14.02 14.96 1.10
N ASN A 173 -14.75 14.98 2.21
CA ASN A 173 -16.21 15.04 2.22
C ASN A 173 -16.75 16.37 1.66
N GLU A 174 -16.01 17.47 1.75
CA GLU A 174 -16.35 18.78 1.15
C GLU A 174 -16.04 18.81 -0.35
N LYS A 175 -14.85 18.34 -0.75
CA LYS A 175 -14.40 18.27 -2.16
C LYS A 175 -15.24 17.29 -2.99
N TYR A 176 -15.74 16.20 -2.40
CA TYR A 176 -16.58 15.19 -3.07
C TYR A 176 -18.03 15.15 -2.60
N GLY A 177 -18.42 16.03 -1.66
CA GLY A 177 -19.79 16.11 -1.11
C GLY A 177 -20.28 14.88 -0.35
N ARG A 178 -19.41 13.92 0.03
CA ARG A 178 -19.77 12.58 0.53
C ARG A 178 -18.78 12.04 1.54
N THR A 179 -19.25 11.33 2.56
CA THR A 179 -18.38 10.67 3.55
C THR A 179 -17.59 9.50 2.97
N MET A 180 -16.45 9.15 3.57
CA MET A 180 -15.69 7.94 3.21
C MET A 180 -16.53 6.64 3.30
N GLU A 181 -17.49 6.54 4.23
CA GLU A 181 -18.49 5.46 4.21
C GLU A 181 -19.39 5.50 2.97
N GLN A 182 -19.87 6.68 2.56
CA GLN A 182 -20.73 6.85 1.37
C GLN A 182 -19.96 6.60 0.05
N LEU A 183 -18.65 6.85 0.04
CA LEU A 183 -17.74 6.64 -1.10
C LEU A 183 -17.26 5.18 -1.26
N LYS A 184 -17.64 4.30 -0.34
CA LYS A 184 -17.31 2.86 -0.38
C LYS A 184 -18.07 2.11 -1.49
N ASP A 185 -19.24 2.61 -1.86
CA ASP A 185 -20.15 1.99 -2.85
C ASP A 185 -20.37 2.88 -4.10
N THR A 186 -19.61 3.97 -4.25
CA THR A 186 -19.54 4.75 -5.49
C THR A 186 -18.62 4.08 -6.51
N THR A 187 -18.66 4.57 -7.76
CA THR A 187 -17.61 4.37 -8.76
C THR A 187 -16.52 5.43 -8.57
N TRP A 188 -15.26 5.08 -8.79
CA TRP A 188 -14.15 6.04 -8.88
C TRP A 188 -13.44 5.84 -10.22
N GLU A 189 -13.24 6.92 -10.98
CA GLU A 189 -12.20 6.92 -12.02
C GLU A 189 -10.84 7.13 -11.35
N VAL A 190 -9.93 6.15 -11.46
CA VAL A 190 -8.54 6.29 -11.02
C VAL A 190 -7.65 6.43 -12.25
N CYS A 191 -7.27 7.67 -12.55
CA CYS A 191 -6.28 7.97 -13.56
C CYS A 191 -4.86 7.86 -12.99
N THR A 192 -4.20 6.74 -13.27
CA THR A 192 -2.76 6.52 -13.14
C THR A 192 -2.29 5.78 -14.40
N ASN A 193 -1.14 6.01 -15.03
CA ASN A 193 -0.19 7.14 -14.99
C ASN A 193 0.63 7.13 -16.30
N SER A 194 0.82 8.27 -16.98
CA SER A 194 2.07 8.65 -17.68
C SER A 194 1.89 9.79 -18.70
N CYS A 195 2.41 10.98 -18.38
CA CYS A 195 2.94 11.88 -19.40
C CYS A 195 3.99 12.81 -18.77
N GLY A 196 5.03 13.17 -19.53
CA GLY A 196 6.06 14.13 -19.13
C GLY A 196 5.56 15.58 -19.17
N CYS A 197 4.42 15.86 -18.53
CA CYS A 197 3.85 17.20 -18.45
C CYS A 197 4.33 17.92 -17.19
N SER A 198 4.82 19.14 -17.36
CA SER A 198 5.29 20.06 -16.32
C SER A 198 4.16 20.71 -15.48
N GLY A 199 3.04 20.00 -15.30
CA GLY A 199 1.83 20.50 -14.64
C GLY A 199 1.45 19.69 -13.39
N ASP A 200 0.61 20.27 -12.54
CA ASP A 200 0.16 19.66 -11.28
C ASP A 200 -0.81 18.49 -11.50
N CYS A 201 -0.26 17.32 -11.84
CA CYS A 201 -1.00 16.06 -11.94
C CYS A 201 -1.44 15.51 -10.57
N GLY A 202 -1.06 16.17 -9.45
CA GLY A 202 -1.26 15.66 -8.09
C GLY A 202 -2.63 15.94 -7.47
N SER A 203 -3.50 16.72 -8.12
CA SER A 203 -4.70 17.29 -7.49
C SER A 203 -6.04 16.66 -7.91
N ASN A 204 -6.07 15.81 -8.96
CA ASN A 204 -7.29 15.28 -9.61
C ASN A 204 -7.45 13.74 -9.59
N TRP A 205 -6.91 13.04 -8.58
CA TRP A 205 -6.97 11.57 -8.39
C TRP A 205 -8.34 10.92 -8.32
N MET A 206 -9.41 11.71 -8.33
CA MET A 206 -10.75 11.31 -7.94
C MET A 206 -11.76 12.13 -8.74
N ARG A 207 -12.47 11.47 -9.66
CA ARG A 207 -13.70 11.96 -10.28
C ARG A 207 -14.79 10.90 -10.15
N SER A 208 -16.01 11.39 -9.93
CA SER A 208 -17.27 10.63 -9.90
C SER A 208 -18.04 10.84 -11.18
#